data_AF-A0A952RMR0-F1
#
_entry.id   AF-A0A952RMR0-F1
#
_cell.length_a   1.000
_cell.length_b   1.000
_cell.length_c   1.000
_cell.angle_alpha   90.00
_cell.angle_beta   90.00
_cell.angle_gamma   90.00
#
_symmetry.space_group_name_H-M   'P 1'
#
loop_
_entity.id
_entity.type
_entity.pdbx_description
1 polymer ?
#
loop_
_entity_poly.entity_id
_entity_poly.type
_entity_poly.pdbx_seq_one_letter_code
_entity_poly.pdbx_strand_id
1 'polypeptide(L)'
;MVATTAEALFRDVFLPLYPEDARSDLGRARSTDANPAKNPYILAQLDDAARIFVELAETALGVTNLALDFSDASVHRLGAAIGPAARERLRERDELFNFVIHGALYVGACVVKNHGATWAVRRPLWESLVHLKSRAGEGDLPVFHWWLKSLSDEGTATLGDRYRAHVEVPCLRPEELPIIAAPEGRTFARLSKIRYDVFYKYLKAHLPEVKDVGAAFPSPERFTDYGLAHLDFALVGGGRMLLVHGPNKDGLHAFWLTKEGFEKAAFWPADKFPAPFIKPKGDKLEVHLSKDGQARSFELLWWGP
;
A
#
# COMPACT_ATOMS: atom_id res chain seq x y z
N MET A 1 18.91 -6.22 23.96
CA MET A 1 18.99 -6.99 22.71
C MET A 1 19.60 -6.11 21.65
N VAL A 2 20.49 -6.64 20.80
CA VAL A 2 21.03 -5.91 19.65
C VAL A 2 19.94 -5.81 18.59
N ALA A 3 19.73 -4.63 18.02
CA ALA A 3 18.74 -4.42 16.96
C ALA A 3 19.09 -5.27 15.73
N THR A 4 18.10 -5.99 15.17
CA THR A 4 18.24 -6.78 13.96
C THR A 4 18.05 -5.89 12.73
N THR A 5 19.16 -5.61 12.04
CA THR A 5 19.17 -4.86 10.76
C THR A 5 18.75 -5.77 9.59
N ALA A 6 18.36 -5.16 8.47
CA ALA A 6 18.03 -5.92 7.26
C ALA A 6 19.25 -6.71 6.72
N GLU A 7 20.45 -6.15 6.88
CA GLU A 7 21.71 -6.79 6.50
C GLU A 7 22.06 -7.95 7.42
N ALA A 8 21.90 -7.81 8.74
CA ALA A 8 22.09 -8.92 9.67
C ALA A 8 21.10 -10.05 9.38
N LEU A 9 19.84 -9.71 9.12
CA LEU A 9 18.81 -10.68 8.74
C LEU A 9 19.20 -11.46 7.48
N PHE A 10 19.66 -10.76 6.43
CA PHE A 10 20.17 -11.37 5.21
C PHE A 10 21.34 -12.33 5.49
N ARG A 11 22.37 -11.83 6.19
CA ARG A 11 23.60 -12.57 6.46
C ARG A 11 23.36 -13.81 7.30
N ASP A 12 22.51 -13.72 8.31
CA ASP A 12 22.39 -14.76 9.34
C ASP A 12 21.33 -15.81 8.98
N VAL A 13 20.29 -15.45 8.22
CA VAL A 13 19.17 -16.37 7.89
C VAL A 13 19.21 -16.82 6.44
N PHE A 14 19.51 -15.92 5.49
CA PHE A 14 19.31 -16.20 4.07
C PHE A 14 20.61 -16.62 3.37
N LEU A 15 21.69 -15.85 3.53
CA LEU A 15 22.98 -16.10 2.89
C LEU A 15 23.54 -17.53 3.11
N PRO A 16 23.37 -18.18 4.28
CA PRO A 16 23.84 -19.56 4.46
C PRO A 16 23.17 -20.57 3.54
N LEU A 17 21.94 -20.27 3.08
CA LEU A 17 21.11 -21.12 2.22
C LEU A 17 21.29 -20.78 0.73
N TYR A 18 22.22 -19.89 0.38
CA TYR A 18 22.50 -19.57 -1.02
C TYR A 18 23.29 -20.72 -1.66
N PRO A 19 23.03 -21.02 -2.94
CA PRO A 19 23.92 -21.87 -3.74
C PRO A 19 25.37 -21.38 -3.65
N GLU A 20 26.33 -22.30 -3.57
CA GLU A 20 27.75 -21.96 -3.36
C GLU A 20 28.31 -21.02 -4.44
N ASP A 21 27.89 -21.22 -5.69
CA ASP A 21 28.22 -20.39 -6.85
C ASP A 21 27.66 -18.96 -6.75
N ALA A 22 26.49 -18.79 -6.13
CA ALA A 22 25.89 -17.48 -5.91
C ALA A 22 26.48 -16.79 -4.68
N ARG A 23 26.77 -17.55 -3.62
CA ARG A 23 27.36 -17.04 -2.37
C ARG A 23 28.78 -16.52 -2.57
N SER A 24 29.56 -17.16 -3.44
CA SER A 24 30.94 -16.78 -3.76
C SER A 24 31.05 -15.49 -4.58
N ASP A 25 30.02 -15.14 -5.36
CA ASP A 25 29.95 -13.90 -6.13
C ASP A 25 28.50 -13.38 -6.23
N LEU A 26 28.05 -12.70 -5.17
CA LEU A 26 26.72 -12.10 -5.09
C LEU A 26 26.50 -11.03 -6.17
N GLY A 27 27.56 -10.30 -6.57
CA GLY A 27 27.47 -9.27 -7.58
C GLY A 27 27.03 -9.85 -8.92
N ARG A 28 27.75 -10.90 -9.37
CA ARG A 28 27.41 -11.63 -10.60
C ARG A 28 26.06 -12.32 -10.51
N ALA A 29 25.75 -12.98 -9.39
CA ALA A 29 24.46 -13.64 -9.19
C ALA A 29 23.27 -12.67 -9.30
N ARG A 30 23.47 -11.41 -8.87
CA ARG A 30 22.46 -10.35 -8.97
C ARG A 30 22.40 -9.66 -10.33
N SER A 31 23.50 -9.62 -11.08
CA SER A 31 23.53 -8.97 -12.39
C SER A 31 23.15 -9.90 -13.55
N THR A 32 23.02 -11.20 -13.31
CA THR A 32 22.78 -12.21 -14.37
C THR A 32 21.34 -12.68 -14.36
N ASP A 33 20.66 -12.61 -15.50
CA ASP A 33 19.36 -13.26 -15.69
C ASP A 33 19.55 -14.79 -15.71
N ALA A 34 18.92 -15.48 -14.77
CA ALA A 34 18.95 -16.93 -14.67
C ALA A 34 17.95 -17.62 -15.62
N ASN A 35 17.11 -16.86 -16.32
CA ASN A 35 16.17 -17.37 -17.33
C ASN A 35 16.22 -16.57 -18.66
N PRO A 36 17.39 -16.44 -19.31
CA PRO A 36 17.55 -15.59 -20.50
C PRO A 36 16.71 -16.09 -21.69
N ALA A 37 16.40 -17.40 -21.74
CA ALA A 37 15.56 -18.01 -22.77
C ALA A 37 14.05 -17.88 -22.49
N LYS A 38 13.64 -17.22 -21.39
CA LYS A 38 12.24 -17.07 -20.96
C LYS A 38 11.49 -18.39 -20.88
N ASN A 39 12.14 -19.41 -20.32
CA ASN A 39 11.55 -20.72 -20.11
C ASN A 39 10.27 -20.60 -19.24
N PRO A 40 9.09 -20.97 -19.76
CA PRO A 40 7.83 -20.83 -19.04
C PRO A 40 7.74 -21.72 -17.80
N TYR A 41 8.48 -22.83 -17.74
CA TYR A 41 8.48 -23.71 -16.57
C TYR A 41 9.09 -23.03 -15.33
N ILE A 42 10.11 -22.17 -15.52
CA ILE A 42 10.71 -21.42 -14.41
C ILE A 42 9.73 -20.36 -13.90
N LEU A 43 9.01 -19.69 -14.79
CA LEU A 43 7.99 -18.72 -14.41
C LEU A 43 6.82 -19.40 -13.67
N ALA A 44 6.38 -20.56 -14.14
CA ALA A 44 5.36 -21.36 -13.48
C ALA A 44 5.77 -21.76 -12.05
N GLN A 45 7.05 -22.05 -11.80
CA GLN A 45 7.54 -22.32 -10.44
C GLN A 45 7.43 -21.11 -9.50
N LEU A 46 7.64 -19.89 -10.00
CA LEU A 46 7.44 -18.66 -9.21
C LEU A 46 5.95 -18.52 -8.83
N ASP A 47 5.05 -18.80 -9.78
CA ASP A 47 3.60 -18.75 -9.56
C ASP A 47 3.10 -19.87 -8.64
N ASP A 48 3.67 -21.08 -8.74
CA ASP A 48 3.39 -22.21 -7.83
C ASP A 48 3.80 -21.85 -6.40
N ALA A 49 5.00 -21.29 -6.20
CA ALA A 49 5.47 -20.85 -4.89
C ALA A 49 4.59 -19.73 -4.30
N ALA A 50 4.15 -18.78 -5.13
CA ALA A 50 3.21 -17.74 -4.72
C ALA A 50 1.85 -18.32 -4.30
N ARG A 51 1.36 -19.37 -4.98
CA ARG A 51 0.12 -20.07 -4.60
C ARG A 51 0.26 -20.81 -3.27
N ILE A 52 1.37 -21.52 -3.05
CA ILE A 52 1.66 -22.18 -1.76
C ILE A 52 1.68 -21.15 -0.62
N PHE A 53 2.22 -19.95 -0.85
CA PHE A 53 2.21 -18.88 0.15
C PHE A 53 0.80 -18.50 0.59
N VAL A 54 -0.14 -18.37 -0.36
CA VAL A 54 -1.54 -18.02 -0.08
C VAL A 54 -2.18 -19.02 0.90
N GLU A 55 -1.90 -20.31 0.73
CA GLU A 55 -2.48 -21.38 1.54
C GLU A 55 -1.92 -21.39 2.98
N LEU A 56 -0.64 -21.03 3.15
CA LEU A 56 0.08 -21.20 4.42
C LEU A 56 0.20 -19.91 5.24
N ALA A 57 0.01 -18.73 4.62
CA ALA A 57 0.37 -17.46 5.26
C ALA A 57 -0.43 -17.16 6.54
N GLU A 58 -1.74 -17.45 6.56
CA GLU A 58 -2.60 -17.23 7.73
C GLU A 58 -2.13 -18.06 8.94
N THR A 59 -1.86 -19.35 8.71
CA THR A 59 -1.37 -20.27 9.75
C THR A 59 0.02 -19.90 10.25
N ALA A 60 0.91 -19.50 9.34
CA ALA A 60 2.27 -19.09 9.71
C ALA A 60 2.26 -17.80 10.55
N LEU A 61 1.42 -16.83 10.19
CA LEU A 61 1.33 -15.54 10.91
C LEU A 61 0.47 -15.59 12.18
N GLY A 62 -0.39 -16.60 12.31
CA GLY A 62 -1.34 -16.72 13.42
C GLY A 62 -2.46 -15.67 13.34
N VAL A 63 -2.88 -15.32 12.11
CA VAL A 63 -3.93 -14.33 11.85
C VAL A 63 -5.11 -14.98 11.13
N THR A 64 -6.31 -14.46 11.36
CA THR A 64 -7.52 -14.89 10.64
C THR A 64 -7.91 -13.87 9.59
N ASN A 65 -8.48 -14.32 8.47
CA ASN A 65 -9.00 -13.47 7.39
C ASN A 65 -7.95 -12.53 6.76
N LEU A 66 -6.73 -13.01 6.56
CA LEU A 66 -5.71 -12.32 5.77
C LEU A 66 -6.18 -12.18 4.31
N ALA A 67 -6.91 -13.19 3.81
CA ALA A 67 -7.58 -13.18 2.51
C ALA A 67 -6.63 -12.80 1.36
N LEU A 68 -5.59 -13.60 1.13
CA LEU A 68 -4.63 -13.35 0.05
C LEU A 68 -5.20 -13.78 -1.31
N ASP A 69 -5.47 -12.84 -2.20
CA ASP A 69 -6.22 -13.05 -3.46
C ASP A 69 -5.48 -12.53 -4.72
N PHE A 70 -4.20 -12.19 -4.56
CA PHE A 70 -3.32 -11.58 -5.57
C PHE A 70 -3.74 -10.16 -5.99
N SER A 71 -4.58 -9.47 -5.21
CA SER A 71 -4.87 -8.06 -5.42
C SER A 71 -3.81 -7.16 -4.78
N ASP A 72 -3.79 -5.88 -5.14
CA ASP A 72 -2.97 -4.90 -4.44
C ASP A 72 -3.39 -4.79 -2.95
N ALA A 73 -4.70 -4.91 -2.69
CA ALA A 73 -5.26 -4.87 -1.35
C ALA A 73 -4.77 -6.03 -0.46
N SER A 74 -4.53 -7.23 -1.02
CA SER A 74 -3.98 -8.34 -0.24
C SER A 74 -2.51 -8.11 0.16
N VAL A 75 -1.73 -7.40 -0.66
CA VAL A 75 -0.36 -6.99 -0.29
C VAL A 75 -0.37 -6.02 0.89
N HIS A 76 -1.34 -5.11 0.94
CA HIS A 76 -1.53 -4.21 2.09
C HIS A 76 -1.94 -4.97 3.36
N ARG A 77 -2.87 -5.92 3.26
CA ARG A 77 -3.24 -6.80 4.39
C ARG A 77 -2.04 -7.59 4.90
N LEU A 78 -1.24 -8.15 3.99
CA LEU A 78 0.00 -8.83 4.32
C LEU A 78 1.01 -7.88 4.98
N GLY A 79 1.20 -6.69 4.41
CA GLY A 79 2.10 -5.67 4.94
C GLY A 79 1.77 -5.23 6.36
N ALA A 80 0.48 -5.16 6.70
CA ALA A 80 0.01 -4.86 8.06
C ALA A 80 0.22 -6.03 9.04
N ALA A 81 0.24 -7.26 8.55
CA ALA A 81 0.39 -8.46 9.37
C ALA A 81 1.86 -8.83 9.66
N ILE A 82 2.82 -8.25 8.94
CA ILE A 82 4.25 -8.52 9.09
C ILE A 82 5.00 -7.37 9.79
N GLY A 83 6.08 -7.72 10.48
CA GLY A 83 6.95 -6.78 11.20
C GLY A 83 7.89 -7.52 12.15
N PRO A 84 8.65 -6.82 13.01
CA PRO A 84 9.59 -7.45 13.95
C PRO A 84 8.96 -8.53 14.85
N ALA A 85 7.73 -8.32 15.32
CA ALA A 85 7.02 -9.32 16.12
C ALA A 85 6.69 -10.59 15.30
N ALA A 86 6.33 -10.46 14.02
CA ALA A 86 6.11 -11.60 13.15
C ALA A 86 7.43 -12.33 12.83
N ARG A 87 8.52 -11.57 12.60
CA ARG A 87 9.87 -12.11 12.40
C ARG A 87 10.26 -13.05 13.54
N GLU A 88 10.12 -12.62 14.80
CA GLU A 88 10.52 -13.45 15.94
C GLU A 88 9.66 -14.72 16.06
N ARG A 89 8.33 -14.61 15.91
CA ARG A 89 7.45 -15.80 15.93
C ARG A 89 7.81 -16.82 14.84
N LEU A 90 8.08 -16.35 13.62
CA LEU A 90 8.47 -17.21 12.51
C LEU A 90 9.86 -17.81 12.74
N ARG A 91 10.77 -17.08 13.39
CA ARG A 91 12.11 -17.55 13.74
C ARG A 91 12.07 -18.64 14.81
N GLU A 92 11.25 -18.48 15.84
CA GLU A 92 11.04 -19.48 16.90
C GLU A 92 10.53 -20.83 16.36
N ARG A 93 9.80 -20.80 15.23
CA ARG A 93 9.26 -21.98 14.56
C ARG A 93 10.13 -22.51 13.43
N ASP A 94 11.28 -21.90 13.17
CA ASP A 94 12.15 -22.20 12.02
C ASP A 94 11.46 -22.06 10.64
N GLU A 95 10.46 -21.18 10.56
CA GLU A 95 9.62 -20.96 9.37
C GLU A 95 10.02 -19.68 8.60
N LEU A 96 10.83 -18.82 9.22
CA LEU A 96 11.16 -17.47 8.72
C LEU A 96 11.72 -17.48 7.29
N PHE A 97 12.66 -18.38 6.99
CA PHE A 97 13.24 -18.48 5.65
C PHE A 97 12.17 -18.80 4.60
N ASN A 98 11.44 -19.91 4.80
CA ASN A 98 10.41 -20.37 3.86
C ASN A 98 9.31 -19.33 3.68
N PHE A 99 8.86 -18.72 4.78
CA PHE A 99 7.84 -17.69 4.75
C PHE A 99 8.25 -16.49 3.90
N VAL A 100 9.47 -15.98 4.08
CA VAL A 100 9.95 -14.80 3.36
C VAL A 100 10.19 -15.08 1.88
N ILE A 101 10.79 -16.22 1.53
CA ILE A 101 11.08 -16.51 0.11
C ILE A 101 9.79 -16.68 -0.70
N HIS A 102 8.78 -17.37 -0.15
CA HIS A 102 7.49 -17.54 -0.83
C HIS A 102 6.68 -16.23 -0.81
N GLY A 103 6.76 -15.46 0.28
CA GLY A 103 6.13 -14.15 0.38
C GLY A 103 6.70 -13.12 -0.60
N ALA A 104 8.00 -13.14 -0.87
CA ALA A 104 8.63 -12.31 -1.90
C ALA A 104 8.11 -12.65 -3.30
N LEU A 105 7.98 -13.94 -3.60
CA LEU A 105 7.42 -14.42 -4.87
C LEU A 105 5.94 -14.06 -5.00
N TYR A 106 5.15 -14.17 -3.93
CA TYR A 106 3.76 -13.74 -3.89
C TYR A 106 3.60 -12.26 -4.24
N VAL A 107 4.35 -11.37 -3.57
CA VAL A 107 4.26 -9.94 -3.85
C VAL A 107 4.71 -9.63 -5.27
N GLY A 108 5.77 -10.26 -5.76
CA GLY A 108 6.18 -10.08 -7.16
C GLY A 108 5.12 -10.57 -8.16
N ALA A 109 4.43 -11.68 -7.86
CA ALA A 109 3.32 -12.17 -8.67
C ALA A 109 2.14 -11.18 -8.70
N CYS A 110 1.82 -10.51 -7.58
CA CYS A 110 0.82 -9.43 -7.57
C CYS A 110 1.21 -8.29 -8.54
N VAL A 111 2.47 -7.87 -8.53
CA VAL A 111 2.96 -6.82 -9.44
C VAL A 111 2.83 -7.24 -10.90
N VAL A 112 3.32 -8.45 -11.24
CA VAL A 112 3.25 -9.00 -12.60
C VAL A 112 1.80 -9.10 -13.09
N LYS A 113 0.91 -9.64 -12.24
CA LYS A 113 -0.50 -9.86 -12.57
C LYS A 113 -1.28 -8.56 -12.76
N ASN A 114 -1.11 -7.59 -11.86
CA ASN A 114 -1.98 -6.41 -11.80
C ASN A 114 -1.42 -5.21 -12.57
N HIS A 115 -0.10 -5.15 -12.77
CA HIS A 115 0.59 -3.96 -13.30
C HIS A 115 1.37 -4.23 -14.60
N GLY A 116 1.19 -5.41 -15.21
CA GLY A 116 1.82 -5.74 -16.50
C GLY A 116 3.35 -5.83 -16.46
N ALA A 117 3.91 -6.03 -15.27
CA ALA A 117 5.34 -6.18 -15.07
C ALA A 117 5.84 -7.56 -15.52
N THR A 118 7.16 -7.74 -15.59
CA THR A 118 7.77 -9.01 -15.98
C THR A 118 8.83 -9.45 -14.98
N TRP A 119 8.95 -10.75 -14.74
CA TRP A 119 10.04 -11.29 -13.93
C TRP A 119 11.40 -11.11 -14.60
N ALA A 120 12.38 -10.62 -13.85
CA ALA A 120 13.80 -10.76 -14.16
C ALA A 120 14.37 -11.80 -13.20
N VAL A 121 14.50 -13.03 -13.71
CA VAL A 121 14.74 -14.22 -12.88
C VAL A 121 16.17 -14.22 -12.39
N ARG A 122 16.37 -14.49 -11.10
CA ARG A 122 17.70 -14.62 -10.49
C ARG A 122 17.91 -16.02 -9.91
N ARG A 123 19.16 -16.30 -9.56
CA ARG A 123 19.57 -17.48 -8.81
C ARG A 123 20.17 -17.02 -7.48
N PRO A 124 19.57 -17.37 -6.33
CA PRO A 124 18.36 -18.19 -6.17
C PRO A 124 17.06 -17.49 -6.61
N LEU A 125 16.02 -18.26 -6.91
CA LEU A 125 14.75 -17.75 -7.49
C LEU A 125 14.07 -16.69 -6.64
N TRP A 126 14.19 -16.74 -5.31
CA TRP A 126 13.58 -15.75 -4.42
C TRP A 126 14.27 -14.37 -4.46
N GLU A 127 15.48 -14.27 -5.02
CA GLU A 127 16.09 -12.97 -5.32
C GLU A 127 15.59 -12.35 -6.63
N SER A 128 14.73 -13.06 -7.39
CA SER A 128 14.20 -12.54 -8.65
C SER A 128 13.58 -11.16 -8.47
N LEU A 129 13.83 -10.30 -9.45
CA LEU A 129 13.29 -8.96 -9.48
C LEU A 129 12.01 -8.94 -10.30
N VAL A 130 11.21 -7.90 -10.11
CA VAL A 130 10.12 -7.58 -11.02
C VAL A 130 10.49 -6.32 -11.79
N HIS A 131 10.64 -6.46 -13.10
CA HIS A 131 10.85 -5.34 -14.02
C HIS A 131 9.51 -4.66 -14.30
N LEU A 132 9.37 -3.41 -13.86
CA LEU A 132 8.16 -2.62 -14.02
C LEU A 132 8.42 -1.44 -14.95
N LYS A 133 7.59 -1.32 -15.99
CA LYS A 133 7.51 -0.15 -16.85
C LYS A 133 6.23 0.63 -16.55
N SER A 134 6.39 1.89 -16.18
CA SER A 134 5.29 2.78 -15.85
C SER A 134 5.51 4.16 -16.48
N ARG A 135 4.54 5.07 -16.32
CA ARG A 135 4.70 6.46 -16.75
C ARG A 135 5.77 7.23 -15.94
N ALA A 136 6.07 6.77 -14.73
CA ALA A 136 7.14 7.35 -13.91
C ALA A 136 8.54 6.89 -14.34
N GLY A 137 8.63 5.92 -15.26
CA GLY A 137 9.87 5.34 -15.74
C GLY A 137 9.87 3.81 -15.68
N GLU A 138 11.05 3.26 -15.94
CA GLU A 138 11.34 1.82 -15.91
C GLU A 138 12.26 1.51 -14.73
N GLY A 139 12.02 0.40 -14.04
CA GLY A 139 12.87 0.01 -12.92
C GLY A 139 12.66 -1.42 -12.47
N ASP A 140 13.69 -1.96 -11.81
CA ASP A 140 13.67 -3.29 -11.23
C ASP A 140 13.32 -3.22 -9.74
N LEU A 141 12.29 -3.96 -9.34
CA LEU A 141 11.77 -3.99 -7.99
C LEU A 141 12.43 -5.12 -7.18
N PRO A 142 13.24 -4.81 -6.15
CA PRO A 142 13.91 -5.81 -5.32
C PRO A 142 12.98 -6.27 -4.20
N VAL A 143 11.91 -6.99 -4.55
CA VAL A 143 10.82 -7.37 -3.63
C VAL A 143 11.34 -8.12 -2.40
N PHE A 144 12.30 -9.04 -2.57
CA PHE A 144 12.96 -9.73 -1.44
C PHE A 144 13.63 -8.76 -0.45
N HIS A 145 14.28 -7.71 -0.94
CA HIS A 145 14.88 -6.71 -0.05
C HIS A 145 13.84 -5.81 0.62
N TRP A 146 12.64 -5.65 0.05
CA TRP A 146 11.54 -4.99 0.75
C TRP A 146 11.11 -5.79 1.97
N TRP A 147 11.01 -7.11 1.85
CA TRP A 147 10.74 -8.00 2.99
C TRP A 147 11.76 -7.88 4.11
N LEU A 148 13.06 -7.94 3.77
CA LEU A 148 14.13 -7.80 4.77
C LEU A 148 14.04 -6.48 5.54
N LYS A 149 13.76 -5.39 4.84
CA LYS A 149 13.59 -4.06 5.44
C LYS A 149 12.34 -3.99 6.32
N SER A 150 11.22 -4.55 5.86
CA SER A 150 9.95 -4.56 6.62
C SER A 150 10.00 -5.42 7.88
N LEU A 151 10.88 -6.44 7.91
CA LEU A 151 11.09 -7.29 9.08
C LEU A 151 12.20 -6.77 10.01
N SER A 152 12.99 -5.79 9.60
CA SER A 152 14.09 -5.23 10.41
C SER A 152 13.60 -4.26 11.48
N ASP A 153 14.38 -4.08 12.55
CA ASP A 153 14.05 -3.15 13.65
C ASP A 153 14.24 -1.67 13.26
N GLU A 154 15.02 -1.41 12.20
CA GLU A 154 15.32 -0.08 11.65
C GLU A 154 14.38 0.32 10.50
N GLY A 155 13.47 -0.56 10.11
CA GLY A 155 12.54 -0.34 9.00
C GLY A 155 11.50 0.73 9.33
N THR A 156 11.58 1.89 8.67
CA THR A 156 10.60 2.98 8.86
C THR A 156 9.36 2.88 7.98
N ALA A 157 9.39 2.00 6.97
CA ALA A 157 8.31 1.82 5.99
C ALA A 157 7.94 0.33 5.91
N THR A 158 6.64 0.06 5.92
CA THR A 158 6.07 -1.29 5.81
C THR A 158 6.21 -1.84 4.39
N LEU A 159 5.89 -3.12 4.21
CA LEU A 159 5.84 -3.72 2.87
C LEU A 159 4.75 -3.08 2.01
N GLY A 160 3.60 -2.75 2.60
CA GLY A 160 2.52 -2.03 1.91
C GLY A 160 2.95 -0.64 1.46
N ASP A 161 3.69 0.10 2.29
CA ASP A 161 4.20 1.44 1.92
C ASP A 161 5.15 1.37 0.72
N ARG A 162 6.03 0.36 0.69
CA ARG A 162 6.96 0.13 -0.43
C ARG A 162 6.22 -0.26 -1.71
N TYR A 163 5.24 -1.16 -1.58
CA TYR A 163 4.39 -1.56 -2.69
C TYR A 163 3.66 -0.36 -3.27
N ARG A 164 3.07 0.48 -2.42
CA ARG A 164 2.42 1.72 -2.83
C ARG A 164 3.36 2.66 -3.57
N ALA A 165 4.50 2.96 -2.97
CA ALA A 165 5.43 3.95 -3.50
C ALA A 165 6.07 3.52 -4.83
N HIS A 166 6.33 2.23 -5.02
CA HIS A 166 7.08 1.72 -6.16
C HIS A 166 6.23 1.00 -7.21
N VAL A 167 4.96 0.68 -6.91
CA VAL A 167 4.06 -0.04 -7.82
C VAL A 167 2.79 0.78 -8.05
N GLU A 168 1.97 0.97 -7.01
CA GLU A 168 0.65 1.58 -7.19
C GLU A 168 0.74 3.02 -7.68
N VAL A 169 1.56 3.86 -7.05
CA VAL A 169 1.67 5.29 -7.42
C VAL A 169 2.26 5.47 -8.83
N PRO A 170 3.35 4.79 -9.22
CA PRO A 170 3.84 4.83 -10.60
C PRO A 170 2.84 4.36 -11.65
N CYS A 171 2.03 3.35 -11.34
CA CYS A 171 1.07 2.74 -12.26
C CYS A 171 -0.31 3.39 -12.25
N LEU A 172 -0.62 4.23 -11.26
CA LEU A 172 -1.93 4.88 -11.15
C LEU A 172 -2.18 5.76 -12.38
N ARG A 173 -3.37 5.64 -12.96
CA ARG A 173 -3.85 6.47 -14.08
C ARG A 173 -5.05 7.31 -13.64
N PRO A 174 -4.85 8.28 -12.74
CA PRO A 174 -5.94 9.06 -12.15
C PRO A 174 -6.70 9.88 -13.19
N GLU A 175 -6.06 10.29 -14.29
CA GLU A 175 -6.68 10.98 -15.43
C GLU A 175 -7.69 10.12 -16.21
N GLU A 176 -7.57 8.79 -16.13
CA GLU A 176 -8.47 7.84 -16.79
C GLU A 176 -9.68 7.47 -15.91
N LEU A 177 -9.70 7.89 -14.64
CA LEU A 177 -10.83 7.62 -13.75
C LEU A 177 -12.12 8.22 -14.34
N PRO A 178 -13.25 7.49 -14.24
CA PRO A 178 -14.54 8.03 -14.66
C PRO A 178 -14.86 9.34 -13.94
N ILE A 179 -15.35 10.33 -14.69
CA ILE A 179 -15.89 11.56 -14.10
C ILE A 179 -17.14 11.19 -13.30
N ILE A 180 -17.16 11.54 -12.02
CA ILE A 180 -18.34 11.40 -11.14
C ILE A 180 -19.36 12.46 -11.56
N ALA A 181 -18.93 13.72 -11.58
CA ALA A 181 -19.75 14.87 -11.94
C ALA A 181 -18.87 16.04 -12.40
N ALA A 182 -19.44 16.93 -13.23
CA ALA A 182 -18.78 18.19 -13.55
C ALA A 182 -18.56 19.02 -12.26
N PRO A 183 -17.36 19.57 -12.03
CA PRO A 183 -17.08 20.37 -10.83
C PRO A 183 -17.76 21.74 -10.86
N GLU A 184 -18.07 22.26 -12.05
CA GLU A 184 -18.68 23.57 -12.26
C GLU A 184 -20.11 23.61 -11.71
N GLY A 185 -20.42 24.62 -10.90
CA GLY A 185 -21.76 24.84 -10.35
C GLY A 185 -22.16 23.94 -9.17
N ARG A 186 -21.29 23.02 -8.73
CA ARG A 186 -21.52 22.23 -7.51
C ARG A 186 -20.79 22.81 -6.31
N THR A 187 -21.56 23.12 -5.28
CA THR A 187 -21.05 23.55 -3.96
C THR A 187 -21.46 22.54 -2.91
N PHE A 188 -20.51 22.11 -2.09
CA PHE A 188 -20.76 21.22 -0.96
C PHE A 188 -20.72 22.02 0.33
N ALA A 189 -21.83 22.03 1.06
CA ALA A 189 -21.87 22.61 2.40
C ALA A 189 -21.16 21.68 3.40
N ARG A 190 -20.41 22.26 4.34
CA ARG A 190 -19.82 21.52 5.46
C ARG A 190 -20.88 20.71 6.21
N LEU A 191 -20.56 19.47 6.54
CA LEU A 191 -21.39 18.62 7.39
C LEU A 191 -20.89 18.70 8.84
N SER A 192 -21.67 19.32 9.73
CA SER A 192 -21.29 19.45 11.15
C SER A 192 -21.83 18.32 12.05
N LYS A 193 -22.90 17.64 11.62
CA LYS A 193 -23.50 16.51 12.37
C LYS A 193 -22.99 15.20 11.79
N ILE A 194 -21.91 14.67 12.37
CA ILE A 194 -21.26 13.47 11.85
C ILE A 194 -21.95 12.22 12.38
N ARG A 195 -22.66 11.55 11.48
CA ARG A 195 -23.13 10.17 11.64
C ARG A 195 -23.11 9.51 10.27
N TYR A 196 -22.88 8.20 10.22
CA TYR A 196 -22.80 7.46 8.95
C TYR A 196 -24.07 7.63 8.09
N ASP A 197 -25.25 7.52 8.70
CA ASP A 197 -26.54 7.67 8.01
C ASP A 197 -26.74 9.08 7.42
N VAL A 198 -26.27 10.10 8.14
CA VAL A 198 -26.35 11.51 7.71
C VAL A 198 -25.38 11.76 6.57
N PHE A 199 -24.14 11.26 6.67
CA PHE A 199 -23.15 11.33 5.59
C PHE A 199 -23.65 10.65 4.32
N TYR A 200 -24.20 9.44 4.44
CA TYR A 200 -24.75 8.71 3.30
C TYR A 200 -25.91 9.47 2.64
N LYS A 201 -26.85 10.00 3.43
CA LYS A 201 -27.96 10.84 2.92
C LYS A 201 -27.46 12.12 2.25
N TYR A 202 -26.43 12.75 2.82
CA TYR A 202 -25.80 13.93 2.26
C TYR A 202 -25.22 13.63 0.86
N LEU A 203 -24.45 12.54 0.73
CA LEU A 203 -23.93 12.13 -0.58
C LEU A 203 -25.05 11.86 -1.58
N LYS A 204 -26.13 11.19 -1.18
CA LYS A 204 -27.28 10.96 -2.06
C LYS A 204 -27.98 12.24 -2.52
N ALA A 205 -28.01 13.28 -1.69
CA ALA A 205 -28.62 14.55 -2.04
C ALA A 205 -27.72 15.41 -2.96
N HIS A 206 -26.40 15.38 -2.77
CA HIS A 206 -25.47 16.32 -3.40
C HIS A 206 -24.57 15.70 -4.48
N LEU A 207 -24.44 14.38 -4.50
CA LEU A 207 -23.62 13.63 -5.45
C LEU A 207 -24.26 12.25 -5.73
N PRO A 208 -25.49 12.21 -6.28
CA PRO A 208 -26.24 10.96 -6.51
C PRO A 208 -25.53 9.99 -7.47
N GLU A 209 -24.55 10.47 -8.25
CA GLU A 209 -23.73 9.66 -9.14
C GLU A 209 -22.85 8.63 -8.41
N VAL A 210 -22.51 8.90 -7.13
CA VAL A 210 -21.88 7.91 -6.25
C VAL A 210 -22.98 6.99 -5.70
N LYS A 211 -23.12 5.82 -6.32
CA LYS A 211 -24.17 4.85 -5.98
C LYS A 211 -23.93 4.17 -4.64
N ASP A 212 -22.69 3.93 -4.28
CA ASP A 212 -22.29 3.33 -3.01
C ASP A 212 -20.97 3.96 -2.57
N VAL A 213 -20.74 4.01 -1.26
CA VAL A 213 -19.43 4.37 -0.71
C VAL A 213 -18.46 3.19 -0.75
N GLY A 214 -18.93 1.98 -1.04
CA GLY A 214 -18.10 0.79 -1.23
C GLY A 214 -17.83 0.02 0.07
N ALA A 215 -17.63 -1.30 -0.06
CA ALA A 215 -17.47 -2.21 1.09
C ALA A 215 -16.21 -1.95 1.92
N ALA A 216 -15.18 -1.34 1.31
CA ALA A 216 -13.94 -0.99 1.97
C ALA A 216 -13.99 0.36 2.71
N PHE A 217 -15.08 1.13 2.56
CA PHE A 217 -15.30 2.34 3.35
C PHE A 217 -15.46 1.96 4.84
N PRO A 218 -15.03 2.83 5.78
CA PRO A 218 -15.19 2.56 7.21
C PRO A 218 -16.64 2.18 7.57
N SER A 219 -16.81 1.12 8.36
CA SER A 219 -18.13 0.70 8.86
C SER A 219 -18.79 1.82 9.67
N PRO A 220 -20.12 1.79 9.89
CA PRO A 220 -20.81 2.78 10.70
C PRO A 220 -20.20 2.97 12.10
N GLU A 221 -19.77 1.88 12.73
CA GLU A 221 -19.11 1.88 14.04
C GLU A 221 -17.76 2.58 13.94
N ARG A 222 -16.90 2.14 13.01
CA ARG A 222 -15.57 2.73 12.80
C ARG A 222 -15.63 4.21 12.41
N PHE A 223 -16.61 4.57 11.60
CA PHE A 223 -16.84 5.96 11.19
C PHE A 223 -17.23 6.84 12.37
N THR A 224 -18.00 6.30 13.32
CA THR A 224 -18.35 6.97 14.57
C THR A 224 -17.13 7.10 15.48
N ASP A 225 -16.33 6.03 15.59
CA ASP A 225 -15.13 5.97 16.43
C ASP A 225 -14.06 7.01 16.04
N TYR A 226 -14.04 7.46 14.77
CA TYR A 226 -13.13 8.53 14.36
C TYR A 226 -13.37 9.85 15.11
N GLY A 227 -14.58 10.11 15.61
CA GLY A 227 -14.88 11.33 16.37
C GLY A 227 -14.62 12.62 15.58
N LEU A 228 -14.96 12.63 14.28
CA LEU A 228 -14.75 13.78 13.39
C LEU A 228 -15.60 14.97 13.82
N ALA A 229 -15.00 16.16 13.87
CA ALA A 229 -15.69 17.38 14.30
C ALA A 229 -16.62 17.94 13.21
N HIS A 230 -16.23 17.79 11.95
CA HIS A 230 -17.02 18.13 10.76
C HIS A 230 -16.41 17.44 9.53
N LEU A 231 -17.12 17.48 8.40
CA LEU A 231 -16.64 17.05 7.10
C LEU A 231 -16.76 18.18 6.08
N ASP A 232 -15.68 18.39 5.34
CA ASP A 232 -15.61 19.21 4.15
C ASP A 232 -15.41 18.31 2.92
N PHE A 233 -15.76 18.85 1.75
CA PHE A 233 -15.89 18.09 0.51
C PHE A 233 -15.31 18.88 -0.65
N ALA A 234 -14.62 18.20 -1.56
CA ALA A 234 -14.15 18.78 -2.80
C ALA A 234 -14.19 17.76 -3.95
N LEU A 235 -14.73 18.16 -5.09
CA LEU A 235 -14.53 17.44 -6.34
C LEU A 235 -13.15 17.82 -6.90
N VAL A 236 -12.31 16.81 -7.12
CA VAL A 236 -10.92 16.98 -7.54
C VAL A 236 -10.66 16.23 -8.85
N GLY A 237 -9.55 16.55 -9.53
CA GLY A 237 -9.20 15.90 -10.81
C GLY A 237 -10.21 16.11 -11.93
N GLY A 238 -10.83 17.29 -11.97
CA GLY A 238 -11.93 17.58 -12.89
C GLY A 238 -13.21 16.77 -12.59
N GLY A 239 -13.44 16.44 -11.32
CA GLY A 239 -14.64 15.72 -10.88
C GLY A 239 -14.54 14.20 -10.91
N ARG A 240 -13.32 13.65 -11.00
CA ARG A 240 -13.06 12.20 -11.03
C ARG A 240 -13.04 11.55 -9.65
N MET A 241 -12.73 12.34 -8.63
CA MET A 241 -12.79 11.89 -7.24
C MET A 241 -13.47 12.94 -6.36
N LEU A 242 -14.19 12.45 -5.35
CA LEU A 242 -14.65 13.22 -4.21
C LEU A 242 -13.62 13.05 -3.08
N LEU A 243 -12.99 14.15 -2.69
CA LEU A 243 -12.24 14.24 -1.45
C LEU A 243 -13.22 14.59 -0.32
N VAL A 244 -13.30 13.74 0.69
CA VAL A 244 -14.00 13.98 1.95
C VAL A 244 -12.95 14.09 3.04
N HIS A 245 -12.91 15.18 3.79
CA HIS A 245 -11.92 15.34 4.86
C HIS A 245 -12.48 16.01 6.10
N GLY A 246 -11.92 15.68 7.26
CA GLY A 246 -12.40 16.19 8.54
C GLY A 246 -11.39 16.00 9.65
N PRO A 247 -11.25 16.98 10.57
CA PRO A 247 -10.39 16.84 11.72
C PRO A 247 -11.07 16.04 12.84
N ASN A 248 -10.28 15.31 13.62
CA ASN A 248 -10.67 14.80 14.93
C ASN A 248 -9.72 15.33 16.01
N LYS A 249 -9.75 14.73 17.21
CA LYS A 249 -8.88 15.13 18.33
C LYS A 249 -7.38 14.81 18.10
N ASP A 250 -7.08 13.86 17.23
CA ASP A 250 -5.74 13.29 17.02
C ASP A 250 -5.10 13.75 15.69
N GLY A 251 -5.89 14.32 14.78
CA GLY A 251 -5.39 14.80 13.49
C GLY A 251 -6.45 15.02 12.42
N LEU A 252 -6.03 14.88 11.17
CA LEU A 252 -6.84 15.10 9.97
C LEU A 252 -7.04 13.79 9.21
N HIS A 253 -8.30 13.41 9.00
CA HIS A 253 -8.68 12.30 8.13
C HIS A 253 -9.06 12.81 6.74
N ALA A 254 -8.67 12.07 5.71
CA ALA A 254 -9.09 12.27 4.34
C ALA A 254 -9.49 10.94 3.71
N PHE A 255 -10.56 10.94 2.92
CA PHE A 255 -11.09 9.82 2.18
C PHE A 255 -11.29 10.25 0.73
N TRP A 256 -10.79 9.45 -0.21
CA TRP A 256 -11.04 9.64 -1.63
C TRP A 256 -12.05 8.60 -2.10
N LEU A 257 -13.12 9.09 -2.73
CA LEU A 257 -14.13 8.26 -3.37
C LEU A 257 -14.07 8.49 -4.88
N THR A 258 -14.08 7.41 -5.65
CA THR A 258 -14.35 7.43 -7.10
C THR A 258 -15.85 7.22 -7.33
N LYS A 259 -16.24 7.10 -8.61
CA LYS A 259 -17.61 6.76 -9.00
C LYS A 259 -18.07 5.40 -8.44
N GLU A 260 -17.13 4.48 -8.24
CA GLU A 260 -17.38 3.12 -7.72
C GLU A 260 -17.37 3.06 -6.18
N GLY A 261 -17.10 4.19 -5.51
CA GLY A 261 -17.04 4.28 -4.05
C GLY A 261 -15.62 4.51 -3.54
N PHE A 262 -15.33 4.01 -2.35
CA PHE A 262 -14.09 4.26 -1.61
C PHE A 262 -12.87 3.69 -2.32
N GLU A 263 -11.88 4.55 -2.52
CA GLU A 263 -10.59 4.18 -3.10
C GLU A 263 -9.52 4.06 -2.01
N LYS A 264 -9.39 5.10 -1.18
CA LYS A 264 -8.29 5.22 -0.21
C LYS A 264 -8.59 6.23 0.88
N ALA A 265 -7.83 6.13 1.97
CA ALA A 265 -7.83 7.10 3.04
C ALA A 265 -6.40 7.50 3.43
N ALA A 266 -6.26 8.66 4.04
CA ALA A 266 -5.04 9.12 4.69
C ALA A 266 -5.37 9.72 6.05
N PHE A 267 -4.45 9.57 7.00
CA PHE A 267 -4.51 10.20 8.30
C PHE A 267 -3.20 10.93 8.57
N TRP A 268 -3.30 12.21 8.93
CA TRP A 268 -2.15 13.01 9.35
C TRP A 268 -2.32 13.42 10.81
N PRO A 269 -1.46 12.92 11.72
CA PRO A 269 -1.47 13.35 13.10
C PRO A 269 -1.24 14.86 13.20
N ALA A 270 -2.09 15.55 13.96
CA ALA A 270 -2.03 16.99 14.12
C ALA A 270 -2.62 17.43 15.46
N ASP A 271 -2.13 18.56 15.96
CA ASP A 271 -2.71 19.24 17.10
C ASP A 271 -4.13 19.72 16.75
N LYS A 272 -4.99 19.82 17.77
CA LYS A 272 -6.37 20.32 17.60
C LYS A 272 -6.42 21.77 17.13
N PHE A 273 -5.40 22.57 17.44
CA PHE A 273 -5.34 24.00 17.11
C PHE A 273 -3.96 24.41 16.56
N PRO A 274 -3.89 25.17 15.46
CA PRO A 274 -5.00 25.50 14.54
C PRO A 274 -5.63 24.25 13.93
N ALA A 275 -6.94 24.31 13.65
CA ALA A 275 -7.67 23.17 13.10
C ALA A 275 -7.09 22.80 11.73
N PRO A 276 -6.69 21.53 11.51
CA PRO A 276 -6.06 21.14 10.27
C PRO A 276 -7.10 21.09 9.13
N PHE A 277 -6.69 21.43 7.92
CA PHE A 277 -7.57 21.47 6.75
C PHE A 277 -6.82 21.13 5.45
N ILE A 278 -7.59 20.84 4.39
CA ILE A 278 -7.06 20.62 3.04
C ILE A 278 -7.62 21.69 2.12
N LYS A 279 -6.76 22.25 1.27
CA LYS A 279 -7.14 23.20 0.24
C LYS A 279 -6.80 22.64 -1.15
N PRO A 280 -7.80 22.31 -1.97
CA PRO A 280 -7.57 21.97 -3.37
C PRO A 280 -7.02 23.15 -4.16
N LYS A 281 -6.02 22.91 -5.02
CA LYS A 281 -5.37 23.92 -5.87
C LYS A 281 -4.94 23.27 -7.18
N GLY A 282 -5.79 23.39 -8.21
CA GLY A 282 -5.53 22.80 -9.52
C GLY A 282 -5.43 21.27 -9.43
N ASP A 283 -4.26 20.73 -9.79
CA ASP A 283 -3.91 19.31 -9.74
C ASP A 283 -3.31 18.87 -8.39
N LYS A 284 -3.26 19.76 -7.40
CA LYS A 284 -2.67 19.51 -6.08
C LYS A 284 -3.65 19.75 -4.95
N LEU A 285 -3.30 19.20 -3.79
CA LEU A 285 -3.90 19.48 -2.49
C LEU A 285 -2.83 20.07 -1.59
N GLU A 286 -3.10 21.21 -0.98
CA GLU A 286 -2.27 21.74 0.11
C GLU A 286 -2.88 21.28 1.43
N VAL A 287 -2.13 20.48 2.19
CA VAL A 287 -2.51 20.06 3.54
C VAL A 287 -1.88 21.02 4.53
N HIS A 288 -2.70 21.63 5.40
CA HIS A 288 -2.29 22.58 6.42
C HIS A 288 -2.62 22.01 7.80
N LEU A 289 -1.61 21.84 8.65
CA LEU A 289 -1.78 21.30 9.99
C LEU A 289 -0.77 21.88 10.99
N SER A 290 -1.00 21.69 12.28
CA SER A 290 0.01 21.92 13.32
C SER A 290 0.42 20.59 13.93
N LYS A 291 1.69 20.42 14.26
CA LYS A 291 2.17 19.28 15.04
C LYS A 291 3.25 19.74 16.00
N ASP A 292 3.09 19.42 17.28
CA ASP A 292 3.98 19.85 18.35
C ASP A 292 4.09 21.39 18.43
N GLY A 293 2.98 22.08 18.16
CA GLY A 293 2.89 23.55 18.13
C GLY A 293 3.53 24.21 16.91
N GLN A 294 4.03 23.43 15.96
CA GLN A 294 4.65 23.94 14.72
C GLN A 294 3.70 23.79 13.54
N ALA A 295 3.43 24.90 12.86
CA ALA A 295 2.68 24.90 11.61
C ALA A 295 3.46 24.15 10.52
N ARG A 296 2.78 23.26 9.80
CA ARG A 296 3.32 22.52 8.66
C ARG A 296 2.34 22.60 7.49
N SER A 297 2.91 22.78 6.31
CA SER A 297 2.17 22.72 5.05
C SER A 297 2.95 21.88 4.05
N PHE A 298 2.25 20.99 3.35
CA PHE A 298 2.85 20.20 2.27
C PHE A 298 1.85 19.96 1.14
N GLU A 299 2.38 19.73 -0.05
CA GLU A 299 1.59 19.46 -1.24
C GLU A 299 1.44 17.96 -1.48
N LEU A 300 0.27 17.56 -1.94
CA LEU A 300 -0.03 16.22 -2.44
C LEU A 300 -0.66 16.34 -3.83
N LEU A 301 -0.63 15.25 -4.60
CA LEU A 301 -1.39 15.16 -5.83
C LEU A 301 -2.87 15.00 -5.50
N TRP A 302 -3.75 15.44 -6.41
CA TRP A 302 -5.19 15.45 -6.16
C TRP A 302 -5.79 14.06 -5.89
N TRP A 303 -5.16 13.00 -6.40
CA TRP A 303 -5.55 11.61 -6.20
C TRP A 303 -5.01 10.98 -4.90
N GLY A 304 -4.48 11.82 -4.00
CA GLY A 304 -3.97 11.41 -2.70
C GLY A 304 -2.57 10.80 -2.74
N PRO A 305 -2.05 10.40 -1.57
CA PRO A 305 -0.80 9.65 -1.46
C PRO A 305 -0.94 8.22 -2.00
#